data_AF-A0A9D4BMY5-F1
#
_entry.id   AF-A0A9D4BMY5-F1
#
_cell.length_a   1.000
_cell.length_b   1.000
_cell.length_c   1.000
_cell.angle_alpha   90.00
_cell.angle_beta   90.00
_cell.angle_gamma   90.00
#
_symmetry.space_group_name_H-M   'P 1'
#
loop_
_entity.id
_entity.type
_entity.pdbx_description
1 polymer ?
#
loop_
_entity_poly.entity_id
_entity_poly.type
_entity_poly.pdbx_seq_one_letter_code
_entity_poly.pdbx_strand_id
1 'polypeptide(L)'
;MYKGDKRPFCLEEEQWVKKGLDLHQHFVNQFSPKAKFDKIYEQCENATQLHDYLDSDSQTYIRCIIQHDGCHEAKCMPVSKIEGCSVIHISGRSKIGRTFNGDEVVVELIDKNNTSDNKTGKVIGVLKRNRFADINHPVFVCTVDDTGSYLLRPMCKTVPKIKIQTNKIQADGNNATFTLYDYDMRKRVLRKAKDFHVTPKESKFVYLVVMITWNERFPYPLGAIIKILPWGNTITNGIRILNMQFDVPSVYSKKVVKQMKRLETLEGFDEPGLQKQQNRRNCAHLDAFTIDPPNAKDLDDALSLELVEGGYRVGVHISDVSEYVTKDSPCDIEAKERSCTFHPEIKRARHMLPEPLSVQKCSLLAGKIRLAVSVFYIFGSNGQLKTFNLISYEIAKTIIQSRRQFTYKEAQNILSRDLSDCDVDKIENDMTILRHNCAKNA
;
A
#
# COMPACT_ATOMS: atom_id res chain seq x y z
N MET A 1 -16.41 12.29 0.84
CA MET A 1 -16.12 13.10 -0.36
C MET A 1 -15.74 14.48 0.10
N TYR A 2 -14.47 14.87 -0.04
CA TYR A 2 -14.08 16.28 -0.03
C TYR A 2 -13.98 16.75 -1.49
N LYS A 3 -14.43 17.98 -1.71
CA LYS A 3 -14.86 18.56 -2.99
C LYS A 3 -13.82 18.41 -4.12
N GLY A 4 -14.23 17.90 -5.28
CA GLY A 4 -13.42 18.03 -6.51
C GLY A 4 -13.80 17.14 -7.70
N ASP A 5 -14.04 15.84 -7.51
CA ASP A 5 -14.20 14.92 -8.64
C ASP A 5 -15.66 14.75 -9.07
N LYS A 6 -16.04 15.38 -10.19
CA LYS A 6 -17.40 15.37 -10.78
C LYS A 6 -17.76 14.08 -11.55
N ARG A 7 -17.03 12.98 -11.37
CA ARG A 7 -17.52 11.63 -11.73
C ARG A 7 -17.28 10.70 -10.55
N PRO A 8 -18.29 9.94 -10.10
CA PRO A 8 -18.11 9.06 -8.96
C PRO A 8 -17.05 8.02 -9.32
N PHE A 9 -15.98 7.95 -8.52
CA PHE A 9 -15.27 6.69 -8.33
C PHE A 9 -16.33 5.64 -7.99
N CYS A 10 -16.47 4.60 -8.82
CA CYS A 10 -17.42 3.54 -8.53
C CYS A 10 -16.83 2.70 -7.40
N LEU A 11 -17.12 3.10 -6.16
CA LEU A 11 -16.62 2.47 -4.93
C LEU A 11 -16.87 0.96 -4.89
N GLU A 12 -17.91 0.52 -5.58
CA GLU A 12 -18.27 -0.89 -5.70
C GLU A 12 -17.14 -1.72 -6.34
N GLU A 13 -16.51 -1.24 -7.39
CA GLU A 13 -15.46 -1.97 -8.11
C GLU A 13 -14.19 -2.12 -7.25
N GLU A 14 -13.79 -1.04 -6.56
CA GLU A 14 -12.68 -1.08 -5.60
C GLU A 14 -12.99 -2.02 -4.43
N GLN A 15 -14.24 -2.00 -3.93
CA GLN A 15 -14.68 -2.93 -2.88
C GLN A 15 -14.65 -4.38 -3.34
N TRP A 16 -15.05 -4.67 -4.58
CA TRP A 16 -14.97 -6.02 -5.13
C TRP A 16 -13.52 -6.50 -5.22
N VAL A 17 -12.59 -5.67 -5.69
CA VAL A 17 -11.16 -6.06 -5.74
C VAL A 17 -10.59 -6.27 -4.33
N LYS A 18 -10.94 -5.39 -3.38
CA LYS A 18 -10.44 -5.46 -2.00
C LYS A 18 -11.02 -6.65 -1.21
N LYS A 19 -12.32 -6.90 -1.32
CA LYS A 19 -13.04 -7.86 -0.46
C LYS A 19 -13.48 -9.14 -1.18
N GLY A 20 -13.28 -9.21 -2.49
CA GLY A 20 -13.86 -10.24 -3.33
C GLY A 20 -15.40 -10.22 -3.34
N LEU A 21 -15.96 -11.31 -3.82
CA LEU A 21 -17.40 -11.61 -3.75
C LEU A 21 -17.65 -12.81 -2.84
N ASP A 22 -18.91 -12.99 -2.43
CA ASP A 22 -19.36 -14.17 -1.73
C ASP A 22 -20.41 -14.90 -2.57
N LEU A 23 -20.01 -15.95 -3.27
CA LEU A 23 -20.90 -16.78 -4.08
C LEU A 23 -21.42 -17.96 -3.25
N HIS A 24 -22.71 -18.26 -3.39
CA HIS A 24 -23.34 -19.36 -2.71
C HIS A 24 -22.74 -20.69 -3.18
N GLN A 25 -22.45 -21.61 -2.25
CA GLN A 25 -21.81 -22.90 -2.58
C GLN A 25 -22.59 -23.69 -3.65
N HIS A 26 -23.92 -23.67 -3.59
CA HIS A 26 -24.77 -24.30 -4.62
C HIS A 26 -24.49 -23.77 -6.04
N PHE A 27 -24.22 -22.47 -6.20
CA PHE A 27 -23.85 -21.89 -7.49
C PHE A 27 -22.45 -22.33 -7.91
N VAL A 28 -21.48 -22.28 -6.99
CA VAL A 28 -20.09 -22.71 -7.25
C VAL A 28 -20.03 -24.17 -7.70
N ASN A 29 -20.84 -25.04 -7.08
CA ASN A 29 -20.91 -26.48 -7.41
C ASN A 29 -21.35 -26.77 -8.85
N GLN A 30 -22.05 -25.83 -9.51
CA GLN A 30 -22.42 -25.97 -10.93
C GLN A 30 -21.21 -25.95 -11.86
N PHE A 31 -20.06 -25.47 -11.37
CA PHE A 31 -18.81 -25.36 -12.10
C PHE A 31 -17.78 -26.43 -11.71
N SER A 32 -18.17 -27.38 -10.85
CA SER A 32 -17.30 -28.50 -10.49
C SER A 32 -17.06 -29.42 -11.69
N PRO A 33 -15.82 -29.87 -11.92
CA PRO A 33 -15.52 -30.79 -13.01
C PRO A 33 -16.25 -32.13 -12.82
N LYS A 34 -16.70 -32.73 -13.92
CA LYS A 34 -17.13 -34.13 -13.91
C LYS A 34 -15.91 -35.00 -13.58
N ALA A 35 -16.09 -36.06 -12.78
CA ALA A 35 -15.02 -36.90 -12.20
C ALA A 35 -14.11 -37.65 -13.21
N LYS A 36 -14.28 -37.45 -14.52
CA LYS A 36 -13.60 -38.18 -15.60
C LYS A 36 -12.22 -37.65 -16.01
N PHE A 37 -11.73 -36.54 -15.43
CA PHE A 37 -10.44 -35.94 -15.79
C PHE A 37 -9.37 -36.19 -14.74
N ASP A 38 -8.13 -36.46 -15.12
CA ASP A 38 -7.03 -36.66 -14.16
C ASP A 38 -6.76 -35.43 -13.30
N LYS A 39 -6.22 -35.65 -12.09
CA LYS A 39 -5.79 -34.56 -11.20
C LYS A 39 -4.51 -33.93 -11.77
N ILE A 40 -4.48 -32.61 -11.84
CA ILE A 40 -3.30 -31.83 -12.24
C ILE A 40 -2.48 -31.44 -11.01
N TYR A 41 -3.16 -31.19 -9.90
CA TYR A 41 -2.56 -30.89 -8.61
C TYR A 41 -2.82 -32.04 -7.65
N GLU A 42 -1.76 -32.63 -7.11
CA GLU A 42 -1.81 -33.75 -6.18
C GLU A 42 -1.71 -33.29 -4.71
N GLN A 43 -2.05 -32.03 -4.43
CA GLN A 43 -1.87 -31.45 -3.11
C GLN A 43 -2.86 -32.03 -2.09
N CYS A 44 -2.38 -32.32 -0.89
CA CYS A 44 -3.20 -32.69 0.25
C CYS A 44 -4.11 -31.53 0.65
N GLU A 45 -5.38 -31.84 0.88
CA GLU A 45 -6.38 -30.86 1.33
C GLU A 45 -6.57 -30.86 2.85
N ASN A 46 -6.04 -31.87 3.55
CA ASN A 46 -6.17 -32.02 5.00
C ASN A 46 -4.92 -31.48 5.73
N ALA A 47 -5.12 -30.50 6.61
CA ALA A 47 -4.04 -29.94 7.43
C ALA A 47 -3.43 -30.97 8.40
N THR A 48 -4.21 -31.90 8.94
CA THR A 48 -3.69 -32.97 9.83
C THR A 48 -2.68 -33.84 9.09
N GLN A 49 -3.00 -34.23 7.86
CA GLN A 49 -2.09 -35.03 7.03
C GLN A 49 -0.78 -34.27 6.72
N LEU A 50 -0.85 -32.94 6.54
CA LEU A 50 0.34 -32.11 6.34
C LEU A 50 1.21 -32.05 7.61
N HIS A 51 0.60 -32.02 8.79
CA HIS A 51 1.32 -32.12 10.05
C HIS A 51 1.98 -33.49 10.22
N ASP A 52 1.27 -34.57 9.88
CA ASP A 52 1.84 -35.93 9.92
C ASP A 52 3.09 -36.05 9.04
N TYR A 53 3.08 -35.43 7.84
CA TYR A 53 4.28 -35.38 6.98
C TYR A 53 5.44 -34.64 7.65
N LEU A 54 5.18 -33.47 8.24
CA LEU A 54 6.20 -32.67 8.94
C LEU A 54 6.81 -33.42 10.13
N ASP A 55 5.98 -34.18 10.86
CA ASP A 55 6.42 -34.95 12.03
C ASP A 55 7.14 -36.24 11.61
N SER A 56 6.79 -36.82 10.46
CA SER A 56 7.39 -38.07 9.97
C SER A 56 8.83 -37.92 9.47
N ASP A 57 9.12 -36.86 8.72
CA ASP A 57 10.43 -36.61 8.14
C ASP A 57 10.63 -35.10 7.91
N SER A 58 11.13 -34.43 8.95
CA SER A 58 11.42 -33.00 8.94
C SER A 58 12.61 -32.59 8.06
N GLN A 59 13.36 -33.56 7.50
CA GLN A 59 14.42 -33.30 6.52
C GLN A 59 13.88 -33.31 5.09
N THR A 60 12.84 -34.09 4.80
CA THR A 60 12.19 -34.14 3.49
C THR A 60 11.06 -33.13 3.36
N TYR A 61 10.24 -32.99 4.40
CA TYR A 61 9.07 -32.12 4.40
C TYR A 61 9.33 -30.86 5.21
N ILE A 62 9.26 -29.72 4.55
CA ILE A 62 9.65 -28.45 5.12
C ILE A 62 8.47 -27.49 5.10
N ARG A 63 8.16 -26.95 6.28
CA ARG A 63 7.22 -25.84 6.45
C ARG A 63 7.84 -24.54 5.98
N CYS A 64 7.22 -23.90 5.00
CA CYS A 64 7.76 -22.71 4.33
C CYS A 64 6.72 -21.60 4.15
N ILE A 65 7.18 -20.37 3.97
CA ILE A 65 6.42 -19.29 3.36
C ILE A 65 6.78 -19.24 1.87
N ILE A 66 5.78 -19.34 0.98
CA ILE A 66 6.01 -19.29 -0.47
C ILE A 66 5.98 -17.85 -0.99
N GLN A 67 6.99 -17.48 -1.77
CA GLN A 67 7.08 -16.23 -2.51
C GLN A 67 7.08 -16.53 -4.01
N HIS A 68 6.13 -15.99 -4.75
CA HIS A 68 6.01 -16.19 -6.20
C HIS A 68 6.81 -15.11 -6.92
N ASP A 69 7.75 -15.51 -7.77
CA ASP A 69 8.49 -14.60 -8.65
C ASP A 69 7.74 -14.41 -10.00
N GLY A 70 6.82 -15.33 -10.31
CA GLY A 70 5.91 -15.25 -11.44
C GLY A 70 4.81 -16.30 -11.32
N CYS A 71 4.13 -16.60 -12.43
CA CYS A 71 3.09 -17.62 -12.44
C CYS A 71 3.63 -19.06 -12.44
N HIS A 72 4.88 -19.26 -12.85
CA HIS A 72 5.52 -20.58 -12.98
C HIS A 72 6.77 -20.75 -12.11
N GLU A 73 7.15 -19.74 -11.33
CA GLU A 73 8.36 -19.76 -10.50
C GLU A 73 8.05 -19.23 -9.10
N ALA A 74 8.53 -19.93 -8.09
CA ALA A 74 8.41 -19.55 -6.70
C ALA A 74 9.64 -19.96 -5.89
N LYS A 75 9.86 -19.24 -4.80
CA LYS A 75 10.84 -19.53 -3.75
C LYS A 75 10.09 -19.82 -2.46
N CYS A 76 10.53 -20.83 -1.73
CA CYS A 76 9.99 -21.17 -0.43
C CYS A 76 11.05 -20.92 0.63
N MET A 77 10.73 -20.08 1.61
CA MET A 77 11.57 -19.75 2.74
C MET A 77 11.16 -20.62 3.93
N PRO A 78 12.03 -21.50 4.45
CA PRO A 78 11.73 -22.29 5.64
C PRO A 78 11.37 -21.41 6.84
N VAL A 79 10.32 -21.79 7.59
CA VAL A 79 9.90 -21.05 8.79
C VAL A 79 10.89 -21.25 9.94
N SER A 80 11.47 -22.44 10.04
CA SER A 80 12.52 -22.79 10.99
C SER A 80 13.88 -22.77 10.29
N LYS A 81 14.95 -22.42 11.01
CA LYS A 81 16.31 -22.51 10.46
C LYS A 81 16.64 -23.98 10.15
N ILE A 82 17.01 -24.24 8.90
CA ILE A 82 17.49 -25.54 8.44
C ILE A 82 18.93 -25.36 7.96
N GLU A 83 19.83 -26.17 8.48
CA GLU A 83 21.25 -26.10 8.15
C GLU A 83 21.46 -26.40 6.65
N GLY A 84 22.16 -25.51 5.94
CA GLY A 84 22.38 -25.62 4.50
C GLY A 84 21.12 -25.49 3.62
N CYS A 85 20.02 -24.92 4.12
CA CYS A 85 18.83 -24.65 3.32
C CYS A 85 18.18 -23.31 3.72
N SER A 86 18.55 -22.25 3.00
CA SER A 86 17.96 -20.92 3.19
C SER A 86 16.74 -20.69 2.28
N VAL A 87 16.76 -21.27 1.07
CA VAL A 87 15.71 -21.10 0.05
C VAL A 87 15.50 -22.42 -0.70
N ILE A 88 14.25 -22.74 -1.00
CA ILE A 88 13.87 -23.87 -1.86
C ILE A 88 13.22 -23.32 -3.13
N HIS A 89 13.76 -23.66 -4.29
CA HIS A 89 13.24 -23.24 -5.58
C HIS A 89 12.16 -24.21 -6.09
N ILE A 90 11.05 -23.66 -6.56
CA ILE A 90 9.96 -24.43 -7.14
C ILE A 90 9.67 -23.87 -8.54
N SER A 91 9.83 -24.71 -9.55
CA SER A 91 9.56 -24.37 -10.94
C SER A 91 8.45 -25.25 -11.53
N GLY A 92 7.55 -24.62 -12.28
CA GLY A 92 6.38 -25.24 -12.88
C GLY A 92 5.13 -25.11 -12.03
N ARG A 93 4.01 -24.72 -12.66
CA ARG A 93 2.74 -24.48 -11.92
C ARG A 93 2.22 -25.72 -11.22
N SER A 94 2.39 -26.90 -11.81
CA SER A 94 1.98 -28.18 -11.20
C SER A 94 2.71 -28.45 -9.88
N LYS A 95 3.97 -28.01 -9.74
CA LYS A 95 4.75 -28.16 -8.50
C LYS A 95 4.47 -27.06 -7.47
N ILE A 96 4.25 -25.82 -7.93
CA ILE A 96 3.84 -24.70 -7.08
C ILE A 96 2.43 -24.94 -6.50
N GLY A 97 1.60 -25.63 -7.28
CA GLY A 97 0.24 -26.01 -6.93
C GLY A 97 -0.72 -24.82 -6.82
N ARG A 98 -1.81 -25.04 -6.08
CA ARG A 98 -2.91 -24.09 -5.89
C ARG A 98 -2.60 -23.04 -4.82
N THR A 99 -1.42 -22.43 -4.90
CA THR A 99 -0.92 -21.46 -3.90
C THR A 99 -1.01 -20.02 -4.41
N PHE A 100 -1.10 -19.09 -3.45
CA PHE A 100 -0.91 -17.66 -3.65
C PHE A 100 0.37 -17.18 -2.95
N ASN A 101 0.85 -16.01 -3.36
CA ASN A 101 2.01 -15.40 -2.75
C ASN A 101 1.82 -15.14 -1.25
N GLY A 102 2.81 -15.55 -0.46
CA GLY A 102 2.86 -15.43 1.00
C GLY A 102 2.15 -16.57 1.75
N ASP A 103 1.54 -17.53 1.06
CA ASP A 103 0.90 -18.66 1.72
C ASP A 103 1.93 -19.47 2.53
N GLU A 104 1.46 -20.02 3.64
CA GLU A 104 2.22 -20.97 4.43
C GLU A 104 1.94 -22.38 3.90
N VAL A 105 2.99 -23.07 3.49
CA VAL A 105 2.92 -24.31 2.73
C VAL A 105 3.84 -25.38 3.31
N VAL A 106 3.57 -26.63 2.98
CA VAL A 106 4.52 -27.73 3.15
C VAL A 106 5.11 -28.09 1.81
N VAL A 107 6.43 -28.17 1.75
CA VAL A 107 7.22 -28.48 0.56
C VAL A 107 7.92 -29.82 0.77
N GLU A 108 7.81 -30.71 -0.20
CA GLU A 108 8.63 -31.92 -0.30
C GLU A 108 9.88 -31.59 -1.13
N LEU A 109 11.06 -31.90 -0.60
CA LEU A 109 12.32 -31.78 -1.32
C LEU A 109 12.45 -32.88 -2.38
N ILE A 110 12.74 -32.49 -3.61
CA ILE A 110 12.93 -33.43 -4.73
C ILE A 110 14.38 -33.94 -4.77
N ASP A 111 15.35 -33.04 -4.54
CA ASP A 111 16.78 -33.36 -4.63
C ASP A 111 17.42 -33.43 -3.24
N LYS A 112 17.36 -34.62 -2.61
CA LYS A 112 17.86 -34.85 -1.24
C LYS A 112 19.39 -34.82 -1.14
N ASN A 113 20.10 -35.17 -2.22
CA ASN A 113 21.55 -35.37 -2.23
C ASN A 113 22.32 -34.17 -2.79
N ASN A 114 21.64 -33.08 -3.16
CA ASN A 114 22.30 -31.91 -3.70
C ASN A 114 22.85 -31.05 -2.55
N THR A 115 24.18 -30.97 -2.46
CA THR A 115 24.91 -30.19 -1.44
C THR A 115 25.01 -28.71 -1.79
N SER A 116 24.46 -28.28 -2.93
CA SER A 116 24.37 -26.86 -3.29
C SER A 116 23.27 -26.15 -2.48
N ASP A 117 23.45 -24.84 -2.28
CA ASP A 117 22.44 -23.97 -1.64
C ASP A 117 21.10 -23.91 -2.41
N ASN A 118 21.05 -24.42 -3.65
CA ASN A 118 19.90 -24.34 -4.55
C ASN A 118 19.04 -25.60 -4.50
N LYS A 119 18.39 -25.85 -3.35
CA LYS A 119 17.46 -26.98 -3.22
C LYS A 119 16.21 -26.77 -4.07
N THR A 120 15.64 -27.85 -4.61
CA THR A 120 14.37 -27.81 -5.35
C THR A 120 13.30 -28.65 -4.69
N GLY A 121 12.03 -28.24 -4.84
CA GLY A 121 10.92 -28.91 -4.18
C GLY A 121 9.59 -28.84 -4.95
N LYS A 122 8.58 -29.47 -4.36
CA LYS A 122 7.18 -29.43 -4.79
C LYS A 122 6.30 -29.12 -3.58
N VAL A 123 5.31 -28.25 -3.76
CA VAL A 123 4.32 -27.97 -2.71
C VAL A 123 3.36 -29.15 -2.62
N ILE A 124 3.30 -29.76 -1.44
CA ILE A 124 2.37 -30.86 -1.15
C ILE A 124 1.07 -30.38 -0.53
N GLY A 125 1.03 -29.17 0.04
CA GLY A 125 -0.22 -28.56 0.51
C GLY A 125 -0.06 -27.19 1.14
N VAL A 126 -1.19 -26.57 1.49
CA VAL A 126 -1.26 -25.24 2.10
C VAL A 126 -1.77 -25.38 3.52
N LEU A 127 -0.96 -24.95 4.50
CA LEU A 127 -1.35 -24.92 5.91
C LEU A 127 -2.21 -23.70 6.22
N LYS A 128 -1.79 -22.54 5.72
CA LYS A 128 -2.46 -21.27 5.99
C LYS A 128 -2.40 -20.36 4.78
N ARG A 129 -3.55 -19.84 4.37
CA ARG A 129 -3.63 -18.77 3.37
C ARG A 129 -3.20 -17.45 3.99
N ASN A 130 -2.36 -16.72 3.30
CA ASN A 130 -2.00 -15.35 3.69
C ASN A 130 -2.83 -14.37 2.86
N ARG A 131 -2.67 -14.44 1.55
CA ARG A 131 -3.50 -13.65 0.62
C ARG A 131 -4.85 -14.34 0.47
N PHE A 132 -5.93 -13.56 0.51
CA PHE A 132 -7.31 -14.04 0.37
C PHE A 132 -7.75 -15.03 1.46
N ALA A 133 -7.12 -14.99 2.64
CA ALA A 133 -7.50 -15.85 3.77
C ALA A 133 -8.99 -15.71 4.14
N ASP A 134 -9.49 -14.47 4.15
CA ASP A 134 -10.87 -14.14 4.49
C ASP A 134 -11.75 -13.87 3.24
N ILE A 135 -11.27 -14.24 2.05
CA ILE A 135 -11.93 -13.93 0.77
C ILE A 135 -12.19 -15.21 -0.01
N ASN A 136 -13.46 -15.62 -0.07
CA ASN A 136 -13.88 -16.83 -0.76
C ASN A 136 -13.69 -16.74 -2.29
N HIS A 137 -14.11 -15.62 -2.89
CA HIS A 137 -14.09 -15.42 -4.34
C HIS A 137 -13.35 -14.13 -4.68
N PRO A 138 -12.01 -14.15 -4.74
CA PRO A 138 -11.21 -12.97 -5.02
C PRO A 138 -11.49 -12.42 -6.42
N VAL A 139 -11.45 -11.10 -6.55
CA VAL A 139 -11.64 -10.38 -7.81
C VAL A 139 -10.31 -9.82 -8.27
N PHE A 140 -9.96 -10.08 -9.52
CA PHE A 140 -8.71 -9.66 -10.12
C PHE A 140 -8.95 -8.65 -11.24
N VAL A 141 -8.03 -7.70 -11.34
CA VAL A 141 -7.92 -6.80 -12.49
C VAL A 141 -7.13 -7.54 -13.58
N CYS A 142 -7.76 -7.80 -14.73
CA CYS A 142 -7.23 -8.68 -15.77
C CYS A 142 -7.19 -8.01 -17.15
N THR A 143 -6.28 -8.51 -17.98
CA THR A 143 -6.19 -8.24 -19.42
C THR A 143 -6.48 -9.54 -20.18
N VAL A 144 -6.80 -9.45 -21.47
CA VAL A 144 -6.89 -10.65 -22.32
C VAL A 144 -5.47 -11.12 -22.64
N ASP A 145 -5.27 -12.43 -22.60
CA ASP A 145 -4.01 -13.05 -23.01
C ASP A 145 -3.81 -12.92 -24.54
N ASP A 146 -2.62 -12.51 -24.94
CA ASP A 146 -2.25 -12.22 -26.32
C ASP A 146 -1.94 -13.46 -27.17
N THR A 147 -1.81 -14.64 -26.54
CA THR A 147 -1.46 -15.90 -27.20
C THR A 147 -2.62 -16.61 -27.92
N GLY A 148 -3.81 -16.00 -27.97
CA GLY A 148 -5.00 -16.62 -28.59
C GLY A 148 -5.63 -17.73 -27.75
N SER A 149 -5.16 -17.94 -26.51
CA SER A 149 -5.73 -18.91 -25.55
C SER A 149 -7.09 -18.47 -24.98
N TYR A 150 -7.47 -17.21 -25.20
CA TYR A 150 -8.68 -16.57 -24.65
C TYR A 150 -8.79 -16.64 -23.11
N LEU A 151 -7.66 -16.83 -22.45
CA LEU A 151 -7.55 -16.72 -21.00
C LEU A 151 -7.46 -15.24 -20.60
N LEU A 152 -7.85 -14.96 -19.36
CA LEU A 152 -7.64 -13.64 -18.77
C LEU A 152 -6.39 -13.67 -17.91
N ARG A 153 -5.46 -12.76 -18.16
CA ARG A 153 -4.21 -12.60 -17.41
C ARG A 153 -4.40 -11.53 -16.34
N PRO A 154 -4.38 -11.89 -15.05
CA PRO A 154 -4.30 -10.90 -13.97
C PRO A 154 -3.12 -9.96 -14.17
N MET A 155 -3.28 -8.67 -13.86
CA MET A 155 -2.17 -7.72 -13.87
C MET A 155 -1.14 -8.05 -12.77
N CYS A 156 -1.59 -8.74 -11.71
CA CYS A 156 -0.74 -9.36 -10.71
C CYS A 156 -0.03 -10.59 -11.29
N LYS A 157 1.28 -10.49 -11.58
CA LYS A 157 2.07 -11.56 -12.22
C LYS A 157 2.22 -12.84 -11.39
N THR A 158 1.94 -12.78 -10.08
CA THR A 158 1.99 -13.92 -9.15
C THR A 158 0.73 -14.78 -9.16
N VAL A 159 -0.31 -14.35 -9.89
CA VAL A 159 -1.57 -15.08 -10.03
C VAL A 159 -1.60 -15.73 -11.42
N PRO A 160 -1.94 -17.02 -11.54
CA PRO A 160 -2.03 -17.68 -12.83
C PRO A 160 -3.15 -17.07 -13.68
N LYS A 161 -3.10 -17.31 -14.99
CA LYS A 161 -4.18 -16.96 -15.92
C LYS A 161 -5.50 -17.58 -15.44
N ILE A 162 -6.61 -16.89 -15.69
CA ILE A 162 -7.95 -17.29 -15.30
C ILE A 162 -8.71 -17.73 -16.56
N LYS A 163 -9.26 -18.94 -16.52
CA LYS A 163 -10.16 -19.44 -17.54
C LYS A 163 -11.56 -18.88 -17.32
N ILE A 164 -12.19 -18.43 -18.40
CA ILE A 164 -13.60 -18.01 -18.39
C ILE A 164 -14.40 -18.92 -19.32
N GLN A 165 -15.72 -18.95 -19.13
CA GLN A 165 -16.61 -19.62 -20.07
C GLN A 165 -16.66 -18.83 -21.40
N THR A 166 -16.28 -19.47 -22.49
CA THR A 166 -16.40 -18.93 -23.85
C THR A 166 -17.47 -19.71 -24.63
N ASN A 167 -18.38 -19.01 -25.29
CA ASN A 167 -19.52 -19.66 -25.95
C ASN A 167 -19.22 -20.02 -27.42
N LYS A 168 -18.39 -19.23 -28.11
CA LYS A 168 -17.98 -19.44 -29.51
C LYS A 168 -16.60 -18.82 -29.76
N ILE A 169 -15.69 -19.61 -30.33
CA ILE A 169 -14.47 -19.12 -30.99
C ILE A 169 -14.79 -19.16 -32.48
N GLN A 170 -14.76 -18.01 -33.17
CA GLN A 170 -15.04 -17.99 -34.60
C GLN A 170 -13.93 -18.72 -35.37
N ALA A 171 -14.27 -19.31 -36.52
CA ALA A 171 -13.36 -20.12 -37.32
C ALA A 171 -12.13 -19.33 -37.85
N ASP A 172 -12.20 -17.99 -37.83
CA ASP A 172 -11.11 -17.08 -38.16
C ASP A 172 -10.00 -17.03 -37.09
N GLY A 173 -10.22 -17.63 -35.91
CA GLY A 173 -9.27 -17.69 -34.80
C GLY A 173 -8.98 -16.35 -34.12
N ASN A 174 -9.65 -15.26 -34.53
CA ASN A 174 -9.35 -13.90 -34.08
C ASN A 174 -10.41 -13.32 -33.13
N ASN A 175 -11.63 -13.86 -33.14
CA ASN A 175 -12.75 -13.34 -32.37
C ASN A 175 -13.32 -14.37 -31.39
N ALA A 176 -13.38 -14.00 -30.11
CA ALA A 176 -14.08 -14.76 -29.08
C ALA A 176 -15.29 -14.01 -28.52
N THR A 177 -16.32 -14.77 -28.18
CA THR A 177 -17.47 -14.26 -27.43
C THR A 177 -17.30 -14.51 -25.94
N PHE A 178 -17.18 -13.44 -25.17
CA PHE A 178 -17.13 -13.47 -23.70
C PHE A 178 -18.49 -13.10 -23.12
N THR A 179 -18.75 -13.54 -21.89
CA THR A 179 -19.97 -13.22 -21.16
C THR A 179 -19.67 -12.32 -19.98
N LEU A 180 -20.41 -11.21 -19.88
CA LEU A 180 -20.47 -10.33 -18.71
C LEU A 180 -21.57 -10.81 -17.78
N TYR A 181 -21.28 -10.82 -16.49
CA TYR A 181 -22.20 -11.22 -15.43
C TYR A 181 -22.50 -10.08 -14.46
N ASP A 182 -23.74 -10.01 -14.00
CA ASP A 182 -24.16 -9.18 -12.88
C ASP A 182 -24.17 -10.01 -11.60
N TYR A 183 -23.63 -9.46 -10.52
CA TYR A 183 -23.62 -10.10 -9.21
C TYR A 183 -24.91 -9.79 -8.44
N ASP A 184 -25.73 -10.81 -8.20
CA ASP A 184 -26.90 -10.72 -7.33
C ASP A 184 -26.47 -10.91 -5.87
N MET A 185 -26.25 -9.79 -5.17
CA MET A 185 -25.78 -9.81 -3.77
C MET A 185 -26.72 -10.56 -2.82
N ARG A 186 -28.04 -10.57 -3.07
CA ARG A 186 -29.02 -11.19 -2.17
C ARG A 186 -28.97 -12.71 -2.29
N LYS A 187 -28.92 -13.21 -3.53
CA LYS A 187 -28.86 -14.65 -3.80
C LYS A 187 -27.45 -15.20 -3.81
N ARG A 188 -26.43 -14.32 -3.81
CA ARG A 188 -25.02 -14.66 -3.90
C ARG A 188 -24.70 -15.48 -5.16
N VAL A 189 -25.21 -15.04 -6.31
CA VAL A 189 -25.04 -15.74 -7.61
C VAL A 189 -24.68 -14.76 -8.72
N LEU A 190 -24.06 -15.26 -9.79
CA LEU A 190 -23.82 -14.48 -11.00
C LEU A 190 -24.92 -14.76 -12.02
N ARG A 191 -25.50 -13.69 -12.56
CA ARG A 191 -26.50 -13.76 -13.63
C ARG A 191 -25.88 -13.26 -14.92
N LYS A 192 -26.09 -13.99 -16.01
CA LYS A 192 -25.65 -13.55 -17.34
C LYS A 192 -26.32 -12.20 -17.65
N ALA A 193 -25.49 -11.18 -17.87
CA ALA A 193 -25.94 -9.84 -18.25
C ALA A 193 -25.99 -9.71 -19.77
N LYS A 194 -24.85 -9.91 -20.45
CA LYS A 194 -24.74 -9.87 -21.91
C LYS A 194 -23.50 -10.60 -22.41
N ASP A 195 -23.55 -11.02 -23.67
CA ASP A 195 -22.36 -11.45 -24.40
C ASP A 195 -21.73 -10.28 -25.16
N PHE A 196 -20.42 -10.32 -25.36
CA PHE A 196 -19.67 -9.32 -26.12
C PHE A 196 -18.48 -9.96 -26.83
N HIS A 197 -18.06 -9.34 -27.93
CA HIS A 197 -16.95 -9.83 -28.75
C HIS A 197 -15.64 -9.20 -28.29
N VAL A 198 -14.58 -10.00 -28.30
CA VAL A 198 -13.22 -9.57 -27.97
C VAL A 198 -12.25 -10.06 -29.02
N THR A 199 -11.40 -9.14 -29.46
CA THR A 199 -10.25 -9.41 -30.33
C THR A 199 -8.99 -9.21 -29.49
N PRO A 200 -8.24 -10.28 -29.15
CA PRO A 200 -7.11 -10.21 -28.20
C PRO A 200 -6.06 -9.15 -28.54
N LYS A 201 -5.71 -9.01 -29.82
CA LYS A 201 -4.69 -8.05 -30.31
C LYS A 201 -5.11 -6.58 -30.22
N GLU A 202 -6.42 -6.31 -30.09
CA GLU A 202 -6.99 -4.95 -30.07
C GLU A 202 -7.69 -4.62 -28.75
N SER A 203 -7.56 -5.46 -27.72
CA SER A 203 -8.31 -5.30 -26.47
C SER A 203 -7.86 -4.04 -25.72
N LYS A 204 -8.54 -2.92 -25.97
CA LYS A 204 -8.43 -1.64 -25.26
C LYS A 204 -9.15 -1.63 -23.91
N PHE A 205 -9.36 -2.81 -23.32
CA PHE A 205 -10.15 -2.99 -22.11
C PHE A 205 -9.42 -3.82 -21.06
N VAL A 206 -9.69 -3.47 -19.81
CA VAL A 206 -9.38 -4.20 -18.60
C VAL A 206 -10.66 -4.81 -18.07
N TYR A 207 -10.57 -5.97 -17.45
CA TYR A 207 -11.72 -6.72 -16.94
C TYR A 207 -11.57 -6.92 -15.44
N LEU A 208 -12.66 -6.78 -14.69
CA LEU A 208 -12.72 -7.32 -13.33
C LEU A 208 -13.27 -8.73 -13.41
N VAL A 209 -12.51 -9.68 -12.87
CA VAL A 209 -12.77 -11.11 -12.98
C VAL A 209 -12.85 -11.70 -11.60
N VAL A 210 -14.02 -12.20 -11.22
CA VAL A 210 -14.15 -12.99 -9.99
C VAL A 210 -13.66 -14.41 -10.24
N MET A 211 -12.81 -14.92 -9.36
CA MET A 211 -12.46 -16.34 -9.32
C MET A 211 -13.59 -17.12 -8.64
N ILE A 212 -14.23 -18.02 -9.39
CA ILE A 212 -15.34 -18.85 -8.89
C ILE A 212 -14.78 -20.06 -8.14
N THR A 213 -13.84 -20.78 -8.74
CA THR A 213 -13.26 -21.98 -8.14
C THR A 213 -11.92 -22.31 -8.76
N TRP A 214 -11.06 -22.97 -7.98
CA TRP A 214 -9.83 -23.55 -8.48
C TRP A 214 -9.64 -24.97 -7.95
N ASN A 215 -10.20 -25.92 -8.70
CA ASN A 215 -10.16 -27.34 -8.40
C ASN A 215 -8.81 -27.97 -8.83
N GLU A 216 -8.41 -29.06 -8.17
CA GLU A 216 -7.22 -29.88 -8.47
C GLU A 216 -7.12 -30.36 -9.94
N ARG A 217 -8.24 -30.42 -10.68
CA ARG A 217 -8.32 -30.86 -12.08
C ARG A 217 -8.24 -29.71 -13.09
N PHE A 218 -8.23 -28.46 -12.63
CA PHE A 218 -8.19 -27.29 -13.51
C PHE A 218 -6.80 -26.67 -13.53
N PRO A 219 -6.09 -26.63 -14.69
CA PRO A 219 -4.75 -26.04 -14.75
C PRO A 219 -4.75 -24.54 -14.48
N TYR A 220 -5.92 -23.91 -14.65
CA TYR A 220 -6.17 -22.50 -14.40
C TYR A 220 -7.43 -22.35 -13.54
N PRO A 221 -7.48 -21.39 -12.61
CA PRO A 221 -8.71 -21.05 -11.91
C PRO A 221 -9.82 -20.71 -12.91
N LEU A 222 -11.05 -21.07 -12.57
CA LEU A 222 -12.23 -20.68 -13.32
C LEU A 222 -12.75 -19.35 -12.76
N GLY A 223 -13.10 -18.42 -13.65
CA GLY A 223 -13.67 -17.14 -13.28
C GLY A 223 -14.76 -16.64 -14.22
N ALA A 224 -15.32 -15.49 -13.86
CA ALA A 224 -16.34 -14.79 -14.61
C ALA A 224 -16.06 -13.29 -14.64
N ILE A 225 -16.33 -12.66 -15.79
CA ILE A 225 -16.18 -11.22 -15.96
C ILE A 225 -17.40 -10.54 -15.32
N ILE A 226 -17.13 -9.66 -14.35
CA ILE A 226 -18.17 -8.89 -13.65
C ILE A 226 -18.13 -7.40 -14.01
N LYS A 227 -17.03 -6.93 -14.62
CA LYS A 227 -16.93 -5.56 -15.11
C LYS A 227 -15.99 -5.45 -16.31
N ILE A 228 -16.33 -4.55 -17.22
CA ILE A 228 -15.47 -4.11 -18.31
C ILE A 228 -15.08 -2.66 -18.01
N LEU A 229 -13.79 -2.39 -17.99
CA LEU A 229 -13.19 -1.08 -17.76
C LEU A 229 -12.40 -0.68 -19.01
N PRO A 230 -12.50 0.58 -19.46
CA PRO A 230 -11.63 1.05 -20.52
C PRO A 230 -10.18 1.06 -20.00
N TRP A 231 -9.25 0.44 -20.74
CA TRP A 231 -7.80 0.57 -20.50
C TRP A 231 -7.42 2.06 -20.43
N GLY A 232 -8.09 2.86 -21.27
CA GLY A 232 -7.98 4.31 -21.31
C GLY A 232 -6.68 4.76 -21.97
N ASN A 233 -6.80 5.70 -22.89
CA ASN A 233 -5.68 6.50 -23.39
C ASN A 233 -5.38 7.71 -22.49
N THR A 234 -5.96 7.77 -21.28
CA THR A 234 -5.80 8.87 -20.35
C THR A 234 -5.13 8.41 -19.06
N ILE A 235 -4.24 9.24 -18.53
CA ILE A 235 -3.56 9.03 -17.26
C ILE A 235 -4.56 8.76 -16.12
N THR A 236 -5.72 9.41 -16.14
CA THR A 236 -6.75 9.23 -15.11
C THR A 236 -7.28 7.80 -15.04
N ASN A 237 -7.49 7.14 -16.17
CA ASN A 237 -7.94 5.75 -16.21
C ASN A 237 -6.81 4.80 -15.81
N GLY A 238 -5.58 5.05 -16.27
CA GLY A 238 -4.40 4.30 -15.87
C GLY A 238 -4.22 4.30 -14.34
N ILE A 239 -4.25 5.48 -13.71
CA ILE A 239 -4.15 5.60 -12.24
C ILE A 239 -5.30 4.86 -11.54
N ARG A 240 -6.51 4.87 -12.08
CA ARG A 240 -7.64 4.12 -11.49
C ARG A 240 -7.38 2.61 -11.49
N ILE A 241 -6.91 2.07 -12.61
CA ILE A 241 -6.56 0.65 -12.75
C ILE A 241 -5.44 0.27 -11.77
N LEU A 242 -4.41 1.11 -11.67
CA LEU A 242 -3.31 0.92 -10.72
C LEU A 242 -3.81 0.98 -9.27
N ASN A 243 -4.65 1.94 -8.92
CA ASN A 243 -5.21 2.03 -7.56
C ASN A 243 -5.97 0.75 -7.17
N MET A 244 -6.78 0.19 -8.07
CA MET A 244 -7.46 -1.09 -7.81
C MET A 244 -6.45 -2.24 -7.66
N GLN A 245 -5.45 -2.31 -8.56
CA GLN A 245 -4.46 -3.38 -8.55
C GLN A 245 -3.57 -3.37 -7.29
N PHE A 246 -3.29 -2.20 -6.73
CA PHE A 246 -2.45 -2.01 -5.54
C PHE A 246 -3.24 -1.70 -4.26
N ASP A 247 -4.58 -1.87 -4.29
CA ASP A 247 -5.49 -1.56 -3.16
C ASP A 247 -5.27 -0.16 -2.55
N VAL A 248 -5.04 0.85 -3.39
CA VAL A 248 -4.88 2.24 -2.96
C VAL A 248 -6.25 2.85 -2.67
N PRO A 249 -6.59 3.17 -1.42
CA PRO A 249 -7.96 3.57 -1.08
C PRO A 249 -8.33 4.95 -1.64
N SER A 250 -9.45 5.03 -2.37
CA SER A 250 -9.91 6.30 -2.95
C SER A 250 -10.72 7.17 -1.98
N VAL A 251 -11.36 6.58 -0.96
CA VAL A 251 -12.25 7.28 -0.03
C VAL A 251 -12.12 6.80 1.40
N TYR A 252 -12.38 7.70 2.35
CA TYR A 252 -12.48 7.38 3.77
C TYR A 252 -13.81 6.72 4.13
N SER A 253 -13.79 5.87 5.16
CA SER A 253 -15.00 5.28 5.71
C SER A 253 -16.02 6.32 6.20
N LYS A 254 -17.30 5.94 6.23
CA LYS A 254 -18.39 6.80 6.75
C LYS A 254 -18.14 7.25 8.20
N LYS A 255 -17.50 6.39 9.01
CA LYS A 255 -17.16 6.69 10.40
C LYS A 255 -16.14 7.82 10.49
N VAL A 256 -15.07 7.76 9.68
CA VAL A 256 -14.05 8.82 9.57
C VAL A 256 -14.67 10.13 9.10
N VAL A 257 -15.48 10.09 8.03
CA VAL A 257 -16.15 11.30 7.52
C VAL A 257 -17.06 11.94 8.58
N LYS A 258 -17.80 11.13 9.36
CA LYS A 258 -18.63 11.63 10.46
C LYS A 258 -17.79 12.24 11.59
N GLN A 259 -16.65 11.64 11.91
CA GLN A 259 -15.71 12.17 12.90
C GLN A 259 -15.15 13.53 12.45
N MET A 260 -14.69 13.64 11.19
CA MET A 260 -14.11 14.89 10.66
C MET A 260 -15.11 16.03 10.64
N LYS A 261 -16.35 15.78 10.18
CA LYS A 261 -17.41 16.79 10.20
C LYS A 261 -17.67 17.37 11.59
N ARG A 262 -17.58 16.55 12.64
CA ARG A 262 -17.76 17.02 14.02
C ARG A 262 -16.56 17.83 14.50
N LEU A 263 -15.35 17.45 14.11
CA LEU A 263 -14.15 18.19 14.48
C LEU A 263 -14.10 19.57 13.81
N GLU A 264 -14.45 19.64 12.52
CA GLU A 264 -14.47 20.90 11.76
C GLU A 264 -15.51 21.91 12.27
N THR A 265 -16.56 21.45 12.94
CA THR A 265 -17.57 22.35 13.55
C THR A 265 -17.15 22.95 14.87
N LEU A 266 -16.03 22.50 15.46
CA LEU A 266 -15.54 23.06 16.73
C LEU A 266 -14.91 24.43 16.48
N GLU A 267 -15.29 25.42 17.29
CA GLU A 267 -14.60 26.71 17.32
C GLU A 267 -13.12 26.50 17.66
N GLY A 268 -12.24 27.22 16.97
CA GLY A 268 -10.80 27.04 17.11
C GLY A 268 -10.30 25.71 16.55
N PHE A 269 -10.93 25.16 15.49
CA PHE A 269 -10.42 23.94 14.85
C PHE A 269 -8.99 24.09 14.31
N ASP A 270 -8.63 25.27 13.79
CA ASP A 270 -7.34 25.51 13.13
C ASP A 270 -6.15 25.49 14.12
N GLU A 271 -6.30 26.08 15.30
CA GLU A 271 -5.22 26.17 16.30
C GLU A 271 -5.54 25.37 17.57
N PRO A 272 -4.52 24.85 18.28
CA PRO A 272 -4.77 24.09 19.49
C PRO A 272 -5.37 24.97 20.59
N GLY A 273 -6.50 24.57 21.15
CA GLY A 273 -7.11 25.27 22.29
C GLY A 273 -6.21 25.27 23.54
N LEU A 274 -6.41 26.26 24.42
CA LEU A 274 -5.58 26.50 25.62
C LEU A 274 -5.36 25.26 26.48
N GLN A 275 -6.36 24.41 26.66
CA GLN A 275 -6.23 23.18 27.45
C GLN A 275 -5.18 22.22 26.88
N LYS A 276 -5.08 22.09 25.55
CA LYS A 276 -4.08 21.23 24.90
C LYS A 276 -2.65 21.78 25.01
N GLN A 277 -2.53 23.07 25.34
CA GLN A 277 -1.27 23.78 25.49
C GLN A 277 -0.68 23.66 26.92
N GLN A 278 -1.50 23.47 27.95
CA GLN A 278 -1.09 23.58 29.36
C GLN A 278 0.06 22.65 29.79
N ASN A 279 0.18 21.46 29.19
CA ASN A 279 1.21 20.47 29.55
C ASN A 279 2.36 20.41 28.52
N ARG A 280 2.60 21.48 27.78
CA ARG A 280 3.59 21.54 26.70
C ARG A 280 4.53 22.71 26.89
N ARG A 281 5.81 22.50 26.57
CA ARG A 281 6.81 23.56 26.59
C ARG A 281 6.50 24.56 25.47
N ASN A 282 6.37 25.83 25.83
CA ASN A 282 6.17 26.88 24.83
C ASN A 282 7.50 27.19 24.12
N CYS A 283 7.56 26.85 22.84
CA CYS A 283 8.71 27.01 21.96
C CYS A 283 8.36 27.90 20.75
N ALA A 284 7.26 28.66 20.79
CA ALA A 284 6.86 29.55 19.70
C ALA A 284 7.87 30.68 19.43
N HIS A 285 8.78 30.94 20.38
CA HIS A 285 9.84 31.94 20.26
C HIS A 285 11.09 31.42 19.52
N LEU A 286 11.18 30.13 19.19
CA LEU A 286 12.38 29.52 18.60
C LEU A 286 12.53 29.76 17.08
N ASP A 287 11.65 30.58 16.50
CA ASP A 287 11.63 30.91 15.07
C ASP A 287 11.81 29.70 14.15
N ALA A 288 11.08 28.62 14.46
CA ALA A 288 11.15 27.37 13.70
C ALA A 288 10.76 27.58 12.23
N PHE A 289 11.24 26.74 11.34
CA PHE A 289 10.93 26.77 9.91
C PHE A 289 10.85 25.35 9.32
N THR A 290 10.17 25.18 8.20
CA THR A 290 10.12 23.89 7.48
C THR A 290 10.90 23.97 6.17
N ILE A 291 11.35 22.83 5.63
CA ILE A 291 12.00 22.74 4.31
C ILE A 291 11.42 21.55 3.55
N ASP A 292 10.64 21.82 2.51
CA ASP A 292 9.81 20.81 1.86
C ASP A 292 9.84 20.91 0.33
N PRO A 293 9.30 19.92 -0.40
CA PRO A 293 9.02 20.06 -1.82
C PRO A 293 8.07 21.23 -2.13
N PRO A 294 8.13 21.82 -3.33
CA PRO A 294 7.20 22.87 -3.72
C PRO A 294 5.76 22.38 -3.65
N ASN A 295 4.87 23.21 -3.10
CA ASN A 295 3.45 22.92 -2.88
C ASN A 295 3.12 21.85 -1.82
N ALA A 296 4.10 21.41 -1.01
CA ALA A 296 3.82 20.57 0.15
C ALA A 296 2.86 21.29 1.11
N LYS A 297 1.93 20.52 1.71
CA LYS A 297 0.96 21.07 2.66
C LYS A 297 0.82 20.28 3.94
N ASP A 298 1.18 19.01 3.92
CA ASP A 298 1.34 18.10 5.05
C ASP A 298 2.77 18.18 5.57
N LEU A 299 3.09 19.29 6.26
CA LEU A 299 4.44 19.57 6.77
C LEU A 299 4.60 18.86 8.11
N ASP A 300 5.30 17.73 8.10
CA ASP A 300 5.44 16.85 9.27
C ASP A 300 6.55 17.31 10.22
N ASP A 301 7.58 17.97 9.70
CA ASP A 301 8.75 18.42 10.46
C ASP A 301 9.06 19.92 10.29
N ALA A 302 9.60 20.50 11.36
CA ALA A 302 10.18 21.83 11.39
C ALA A 302 11.50 21.80 12.14
N LEU A 303 12.39 22.73 11.84
CA LEU A 303 13.70 22.88 12.45
C LEU A 303 13.81 24.23 13.15
N SER A 304 14.49 24.24 14.29
CA SER A 304 15.05 25.45 14.89
C SER A 304 16.53 25.22 15.16
N LEU A 305 17.30 26.29 15.18
CA LEU A 305 18.71 26.30 15.57
C LEU A 305 18.84 27.38 16.63
N GLU A 306 19.69 27.27 17.62
CA GLU A 306 20.01 28.36 18.56
C GLU A 306 21.47 28.26 18.95
N LEU A 307 22.17 29.39 19.00
CA LEU A 307 23.49 29.45 19.59
C LEU A 307 23.35 29.37 21.11
N VAL A 308 24.08 28.44 21.73
CA VAL A 308 24.15 28.28 23.18
C VAL A 308 25.60 28.38 23.63
N GLU A 309 25.85 28.56 24.92
CA GLU A 309 27.21 28.58 25.44
C GLU A 309 27.94 27.28 25.06
N GLY A 310 29.07 27.41 24.37
CA GLY A 310 29.88 26.28 23.94
C GLY A 310 29.39 25.53 22.71
N GLY A 311 28.33 25.98 22.01
CA GLY A 311 27.91 25.35 20.76
C GLY A 311 26.51 25.72 20.26
N TYR A 312 25.73 24.72 19.81
CA TYR A 312 24.43 24.92 19.17
C TYR A 312 23.36 23.99 19.74
N ARG A 313 22.14 24.51 19.91
CA ARG A 313 20.93 23.73 20.13
C ARG A 313 20.17 23.60 18.83
N VAL A 314 19.99 22.38 18.34
CA VAL A 314 19.16 22.08 17.16
C VAL A 314 17.84 21.50 17.64
N GLY A 315 16.73 22.18 17.36
CA GLY A 315 15.38 21.66 17.57
C GLY A 315 14.88 20.95 16.31
N VAL A 316 14.50 19.70 16.44
CA VAL A 316 13.72 18.96 15.43
C VAL A 316 12.31 18.81 15.98
N HIS A 317 11.33 19.44 15.34
CA HIS A 317 9.95 19.48 15.80
C HIS A 317 9.07 18.65 14.87
N ILE A 318 8.54 17.54 15.37
CA ILE A 318 7.65 16.65 14.60
C ILE A 318 6.21 16.92 15.00
N SER A 319 5.30 17.00 14.03
CA SER A 319 3.87 17.19 14.27
C SER A 319 3.31 16.18 15.28
N ASP A 320 2.61 16.65 16.31
CA ASP A 320 2.00 15.77 17.31
C ASP A 320 0.63 15.25 16.84
N VAL A 321 0.65 14.34 15.87
CA VAL A 321 -0.54 13.66 15.35
C VAL A 321 -1.28 12.88 16.44
N SER A 322 -0.55 12.35 17.44
CA SER A 322 -1.11 11.53 18.52
C SER A 322 -2.12 12.27 19.40
N GLU A 323 -2.03 13.61 19.44
CA GLU A 323 -2.97 14.48 20.15
C GLU A 323 -4.35 14.58 19.46
N TYR A 324 -4.42 14.27 18.16
CA TYR A 324 -5.64 14.39 17.36
C TYR A 324 -6.20 13.04 16.92
N VAL A 325 -5.35 12.01 16.85
CA VAL A 325 -5.72 10.66 16.47
C VAL A 325 -5.50 9.74 17.68
N THR A 326 -6.57 9.52 18.44
CA THR A 326 -6.52 8.60 19.58
C THR A 326 -6.59 7.15 19.11
N LYS A 327 -5.90 6.27 19.83
CA LYS A 327 -5.93 4.82 19.59
C LYS A 327 -7.36 4.30 19.46
N ASP A 328 -7.58 3.40 18.52
CA ASP A 328 -8.85 2.73 18.21
C ASP A 328 -9.97 3.68 17.73
N SER A 329 -9.67 4.97 17.49
CA SER A 329 -10.61 5.88 16.85
C SER A 329 -10.85 5.51 15.39
N PRO A 330 -11.96 5.96 14.76
CA PRO A 330 -12.17 5.71 13.34
C PRO A 330 -11.01 6.16 12.44
N CYS A 331 -10.38 7.30 12.76
CA CYS A 331 -9.18 7.77 12.06
C CYS A 331 -7.97 6.86 12.27
N ASP A 332 -7.74 6.35 13.48
CA ASP A 332 -6.63 5.43 13.77
C ASP A 332 -6.76 4.11 13.01
N ILE A 333 -7.95 3.51 13.04
CA ILE A 333 -8.25 2.27 12.31
C ILE A 333 -8.05 2.47 10.80
N GLU A 334 -8.53 3.58 10.25
CA GLU A 334 -8.37 3.92 8.83
C GLU A 334 -6.90 4.22 8.47
N ALA A 335 -6.16 4.93 9.33
CA ALA A 335 -4.74 5.19 9.13
C ALA A 335 -3.94 3.89 9.12
N LYS A 336 -4.25 2.96 10.03
CA LYS A 336 -3.66 1.61 10.05
C LYS A 336 -3.96 0.82 8.78
N GLU A 337 -5.20 0.87 8.28
CA GLU A 337 -5.56 0.23 7.00
C GLU A 337 -4.84 0.85 5.80
N ARG A 338 -4.64 2.17 5.79
CA ARG A 338 -3.97 2.90 4.70
C ARG A 338 -2.45 2.77 4.75
N SER A 339 -1.88 2.62 5.95
CA SER A 339 -0.45 2.55 6.28
C SER A 339 0.37 3.80 5.93
N CYS A 340 0.27 4.33 4.71
CA CYS A 340 1.00 5.51 4.25
C CYS A 340 0.18 6.39 3.30
N THR A 341 0.64 7.62 3.06
CA THR A 341 0.10 8.47 2.00
C THR A 341 0.68 8.06 0.66
N PHE A 342 -0.18 7.86 -0.34
CA PHE A 342 0.27 7.59 -1.71
C PHE A 342 0.32 8.91 -2.52
N HIS A 343 1.48 9.24 -3.07
CA HIS A 343 1.70 10.45 -3.88
C HIS A 343 1.80 10.08 -5.37
N PRO A 344 0.70 10.13 -6.15
CA PRO A 344 0.78 9.96 -7.59
C PRO A 344 1.36 11.22 -8.25
N GLU A 345 2.25 11.07 -9.23
CA GLU A 345 2.92 12.19 -9.91
C GLU A 345 1.97 13.22 -10.55
N ILE A 346 0.79 12.77 -11.00
CA ILE A 346 -0.12 13.57 -11.85
C ILE A 346 -1.46 13.87 -11.14
N LYS A 347 -1.64 13.41 -9.90
CA LYS A 347 -2.88 13.61 -9.13
C LYS A 347 -2.60 14.06 -7.72
N ARG A 348 -3.65 14.49 -7.03
CA ARG A 348 -3.57 14.76 -5.58
C ARG A 348 -3.19 13.49 -4.83
N ALA A 349 -2.45 13.68 -3.73
CA ALA A 349 -2.11 12.63 -2.80
C ALA A 349 -3.36 11.92 -2.27
N ARG A 350 -3.22 10.62 -2.00
CA ARG A 350 -4.19 9.82 -1.26
C ARG A 350 -3.70 9.73 0.18
N HIS A 351 -4.08 10.72 0.98
CA HIS A 351 -3.57 10.86 2.34
C HIS A 351 -3.94 9.68 3.24
N MET A 352 -3.00 9.29 4.11
CA MET A 352 -3.23 8.34 5.20
C MET A 352 -4.30 8.88 6.16
N LEU A 353 -4.17 10.13 6.57
CA LEU A 353 -5.15 10.84 7.39
C LEU A 353 -6.00 11.79 6.54
N PRO A 354 -7.25 12.07 6.91
CA PRO A 354 -8.06 13.06 6.22
C PRO A 354 -7.38 14.44 6.14
N GLU A 355 -7.53 15.13 5.01
CA GLU A 355 -6.93 16.46 4.77
C GLU A 355 -7.16 17.48 5.91
N PRO A 356 -8.32 17.56 6.57
CA PRO A 356 -8.49 18.46 7.72
C PRO A 356 -7.53 18.19 8.88
N LEU A 357 -7.07 16.94 9.04
CA LEU A 357 -6.03 16.61 10.01
C LEU A 357 -4.63 16.81 9.42
N SER A 358 -4.30 16.10 8.33
CA SER A 358 -2.93 16.10 7.81
C SER A 358 -2.45 17.46 7.32
N VAL A 359 -3.27 18.14 6.51
CA VAL A 359 -2.89 19.35 5.76
C VAL A 359 -3.23 20.63 6.52
N GLN A 360 -4.10 20.58 7.52
CA GLN A 360 -4.52 21.76 8.27
C GLN A 360 -4.06 21.69 9.72
N LYS A 361 -4.65 20.79 10.51
CA LYS A 361 -4.50 20.77 11.97
C LYS A 361 -3.12 20.29 12.45
N CYS A 362 -2.57 19.28 11.80
CA CYS A 362 -1.29 18.68 12.15
C CYS A 362 -0.11 19.39 11.46
N SER A 363 -0.29 19.79 10.19
CA SER A 363 0.75 20.46 9.40
C SER A 363 1.35 21.67 10.12
N LEU A 364 2.68 21.73 10.17
CA LEU A 364 3.48 22.79 10.80
C LEU A 364 3.52 24.09 9.96
N LEU A 365 2.33 24.54 9.54
CA LEU A 365 2.13 25.70 8.67
C LEU A 365 2.74 26.98 9.25
N ALA A 366 3.33 27.79 8.36
CA ALA A 366 3.90 29.07 8.73
C ALA A 366 2.85 30.03 9.33
N GLY A 367 3.23 30.76 10.37
CA GLY A 367 2.40 31.70 11.11
C GLY A 367 1.42 31.06 12.09
N LYS A 368 1.30 29.73 12.14
CA LYS A 368 0.29 29.02 12.93
C LYS A 368 0.87 28.36 14.17
N ILE A 369 0.15 28.45 15.28
CA ILE A 369 0.48 27.71 16.49
C ILE A 369 0.16 26.23 16.26
N ARG A 370 1.14 25.36 16.50
CA ARG A 370 1.03 23.91 16.29
C ARG A 370 1.62 23.14 17.45
N LEU A 371 1.07 21.95 17.68
CA LEU A 371 1.53 21.02 18.69
C LEU A 371 2.57 20.10 18.06
N ALA A 372 3.70 19.94 18.74
CA ALA A 372 4.79 19.10 18.27
C ALA A 372 5.33 18.21 19.39
N VAL A 373 6.01 17.15 18.99
CA VAL A 373 6.98 16.42 19.81
C VAL A 373 8.35 16.83 19.29
N SER A 374 9.14 17.48 20.13
CA SER A 374 10.43 18.03 19.74
C SER A 374 11.58 17.25 20.36
N VAL A 375 12.64 17.09 19.58
CA VAL A 375 13.94 16.62 20.03
C VAL A 375 14.92 17.78 19.94
N PHE A 376 15.49 18.18 21.06
CA PHE A 376 16.51 19.22 21.14
C PHE A 376 17.88 18.57 21.28
N TYR A 377 18.74 18.70 20.28
CA TYR A 377 20.11 18.22 20.31
C TYR A 377 21.05 19.36 20.71
N ILE A 378 21.95 19.12 21.65
CA ILE A 378 23.02 20.05 22.01
C ILE A 378 24.32 19.56 21.38
N PHE A 379 24.89 20.36 20.49
CA PHE A 379 26.17 20.10 19.86
C PHE A 379 27.23 21.04 20.44
N GLY A 380 28.36 20.47 20.87
CA GLY A 380 29.53 21.25 21.26
C GLY A 380 30.29 21.80 20.06
N SER A 381 30.97 22.92 20.26
CA SER A 381 31.88 23.52 19.29
C SER A 381 33.28 23.62 19.89
N ASN A 382 34.25 22.94 19.29
CA ASN A 382 35.61 22.84 19.85
C ASN A 382 36.54 23.98 19.41
N GLY A 383 36.01 25.12 18.97
CA GLY A 383 36.78 26.32 18.59
C GLY A 383 37.71 26.19 17.37
N GLN A 384 38.04 24.98 16.92
CA GLN A 384 38.81 24.70 15.71
C GLN A 384 37.97 23.86 14.73
N LEU A 385 37.60 24.49 13.61
CA LEU A 385 37.12 23.89 12.36
C LEU A 385 36.13 22.70 12.47
N LYS A 386 34.83 23.03 12.36
CA LYS A 386 33.75 22.20 11.77
C LYS A 386 33.48 20.79 12.36
N THR A 387 34.01 20.43 13.53
CA THR A 387 33.57 19.23 14.24
C THR A 387 32.54 19.59 15.31
N PHE A 388 31.33 19.05 15.15
CA PHE A 388 30.25 19.13 16.13
C PHE A 388 30.12 17.78 16.83
N ASN A 389 30.34 17.75 18.14
CA ASN A 389 30.09 16.56 18.96
C ASN A 389 28.70 16.67 19.61
N LEU A 390 27.87 15.65 19.47
CA LEU A 390 26.60 15.58 20.19
C LEU A 390 26.91 15.43 21.70
N ILE A 391 26.50 16.42 22.49
CA ILE A 391 26.69 16.44 23.95
C ILE A 391 25.51 15.76 24.63
N SER A 392 24.29 16.14 24.26
CA SER A 392 23.07 15.63 24.89
C SER A 392 21.86 15.82 23.98
N TYR A 393 20.74 15.19 24.33
CA TYR A 393 19.45 15.44 23.71
C TYR A 393 18.34 15.47 24.76
N GLU A 394 17.28 16.23 24.48
CA GLU A 394 16.06 16.31 25.28
C GLU A 394 14.85 16.06 24.38
N ILE A 395 13.87 15.28 24.85
CA ILE A 395 12.59 15.11 24.16
C ILE A 395 11.49 15.76 24.98
N ALA A 396 10.69 16.62 24.35
CA ALA A 396 9.58 17.30 25.01
C ALA A 396 8.35 17.41 24.10
N LYS A 397 7.16 17.39 24.69
CA LYS A 397 5.96 17.89 24.00
C LYS A 397 5.98 19.41 24.01
N THR A 398 5.82 20.02 22.85
CA THR A 398 6.00 21.45 22.67
C THR A 398 4.84 22.09 21.93
N ILE A 399 4.82 23.41 21.99
CA ILE A 399 4.03 24.28 21.13
C ILE A 399 5.03 25.09 20.31
N ILE A 400 4.90 25.07 19.00
CA ILE A 400 5.76 25.83 18.10
C ILE A 400 4.93 26.74 17.22
N GLN A 401 5.57 27.73 16.63
CA GLN A 401 5.02 28.53 15.54
C GLN A 401 6.09 28.57 14.45
N SER A 402 5.85 27.89 13.33
CA SER A 402 6.75 28.00 12.18
C SER A 402 6.67 29.42 11.66
N ARG A 403 7.80 30.08 11.44
CA ARG A 403 7.87 31.42 10.84
C ARG A 403 7.84 31.37 9.33
N ARG A 404 8.39 30.30 8.76
CA ARG A 404 8.63 30.18 7.33
C ARG A 404 8.58 28.73 6.86
N GLN A 405 7.92 28.52 5.73
CA GLN A 405 7.97 27.27 4.98
C GLN A 405 8.90 27.49 3.78
N PHE A 406 10.08 26.91 3.78
CA PHE A 406 11.01 26.98 2.66
C PHE A 406 10.80 25.83 1.69
N THR A 407 11.11 26.07 0.41
CA THR A 407 11.41 24.98 -0.53
C THR A 407 12.88 24.59 -0.45
N TYR A 408 13.23 23.36 -0.88
CA TYR A 408 14.64 22.96 -1.01
C TYR A 408 15.45 23.93 -1.89
N LYS A 409 14.86 24.47 -2.97
CA LYS A 409 15.53 25.46 -3.83
C LYS A 409 15.81 26.76 -3.06
N GLU A 410 14.84 27.29 -2.33
CA GLU A 410 15.03 28.50 -1.51
C GLU A 410 16.11 28.29 -0.44
N ALA A 411 16.05 27.18 0.30
CA ALA A 411 17.06 26.85 1.30
C ALA A 411 18.46 26.72 0.68
N GLN A 412 18.57 26.04 -0.47
CA GLN A 412 19.84 25.88 -1.18
C GLN A 412 20.41 27.21 -1.68
N ASN A 413 19.56 28.10 -2.21
CA ASN A 413 19.97 29.44 -2.66
C ASN A 413 20.56 30.26 -1.51
N ILE A 414 19.97 30.17 -0.32
CA ILE A 414 20.49 30.84 0.88
C ILE A 414 21.86 30.28 1.27
N LEU A 415 22.02 28.94 1.21
CA LEU A 415 23.29 28.28 1.52
C LEU A 415 24.39 28.59 0.50
N SER A 416 24.06 28.67 -0.79
CA SER A 416 25.00 28.97 -1.87
C SER A 416 25.31 30.46 -2.02
N ARG A 417 24.55 31.34 -1.35
CA ARG A 417 24.56 32.80 -1.52
C ARG A 417 24.22 33.23 -2.96
N ASP A 418 23.46 32.41 -3.69
CA ASP A 418 22.94 32.76 -5.00
C ASP A 418 21.58 33.44 -4.86
N LEU A 419 21.60 34.78 -4.93
CA LEU A 419 20.43 35.65 -4.69
C LEU A 419 19.78 36.14 -6.00
N SER A 420 20.17 35.58 -7.14
CA SER A 420 19.76 36.06 -8.48
C SER A 420 18.26 35.95 -8.77
N ASP A 421 17.55 35.08 -8.05
CA ASP A 421 16.17 34.65 -8.29
C ASP A 421 15.20 35.00 -7.13
N CYS A 422 15.64 35.81 -6.17
CA CYS A 422 14.96 35.98 -4.87
C CYS A 422 14.72 37.47 -4.54
N ASP A 423 13.59 37.76 -3.89
CA ASP A 423 13.25 39.10 -3.38
C ASP A 423 14.17 39.47 -2.18
N VAL A 424 14.91 40.57 -2.31
CA VAL A 424 16.02 40.92 -1.39
C VAL A 424 15.53 41.18 0.05
N ASP A 425 14.37 41.82 0.21
CA ASP A 425 13.75 42.08 1.52
C ASP A 425 13.26 40.79 2.20
N LYS A 426 12.86 39.82 1.38
CA LYS A 426 12.46 38.47 1.83
C LYS A 426 13.67 37.67 2.26
N ILE A 427 14.80 37.80 1.55
CA ILE A 427 16.07 37.17 1.91
C ILE A 427 16.61 37.72 3.22
N GLU A 428 16.52 39.02 3.50
CA GLU A 428 17.04 39.57 4.76
C GLU A 428 16.26 39.05 5.97
N ASN A 429 14.93 38.93 5.85
CA ASN A 429 14.09 38.29 6.86
C ASN A 429 14.29 36.76 6.95
N ASP A 430 14.43 36.06 5.81
CA ASP A 430 14.67 34.61 5.76
C ASP A 430 16.09 34.27 6.30
N MET A 431 17.09 35.07 5.95
CA MET A 431 18.43 35.05 6.53
C MET A 431 18.38 35.42 8.00
N THR A 432 17.52 36.33 8.44
CA THR A 432 17.31 36.61 9.86
C THR A 432 16.67 35.38 10.53
N ILE A 433 15.66 34.72 10.01
CA ILE A 433 15.14 33.49 10.61
C ILE A 433 16.24 32.39 10.70
N LEU A 434 17.10 32.31 9.69
CA LEU A 434 18.23 31.37 9.67
C LEU A 434 19.48 31.84 10.47
N ARG A 435 19.65 33.15 10.73
CA ARG A 435 20.82 33.79 11.39
C ARG A 435 20.53 34.42 12.75
N HIS A 436 19.29 34.76 13.07
CA HIS A 436 18.85 35.42 14.33
C HIS A 436 18.93 34.48 15.52
N ASN A 437 19.22 33.22 15.23
CA ASN A 437 19.70 32.21 16.14
C ASN A 437 21.22 32.29 16.43
N CYS A 438 21.94 33.27 15.87
CA CYS A 438 23.36 33.53 16.12
C CYS A 438 23.66 34.89 16.79
N ALA A 439 22.67 35.72 17.12
CA ALA A 439 22.93 37.13 17.50
C ALA A 439 22.02 37.72 18.60
N LYS A 440 21.51 36.92 19.54
CA LYS A 440 20.87 37.44 20.76
C LYS A 440 21.64 36.97 22.00
N ASN A 441 22.79 37.61 22.20
CA ASN A 441 23.45 37.93 23.47
C ASN A 441 24.85 38.45 23.10
N ALA A 442 24.88 39.72 22.67
CA ALA A 442 26.08 40.54 22.74
C ALA A 442 26.18 41.14 24.14
#